data_AF-A0A392TNV5-F1
#
_entry.id   AF-A0A392TNV5-F1
#
_cell.length_a   1.000
_cell.length_b   1.000
_cell.length_c   1.000
_cell.angle_alpha   90.00
_cell.angle_beta   90.00
_cell.angle_gamma   90.00
#
_symmetry.space_group_name_H-M   'P 1'
#
loop_
_entity.id
_entity.type
_entity.pdbx_description
1 polymer ?
#
loop_
_entity_poly.entity_id
_entity_poly.type
_entity_poly.pdbx_seq_one_letter_code
_entity_poly.pdbx_strand_id
1 'polypeptide(L)' 'RLERFMRHKPPIFTGVYNPEGAIKWIEEVEIIFEAMECSEDGKTTLGTYVLRGEAYNW' A
#
# COMPACT_ATOMS: atom_id res chain seq x y z
N ARG A 1 -13.38 -6.21 2.95
CA ARG A 1 -12.18 -6.14 2.08
C ARG A 1 -11.00 -5.51 2.81
N LEU A 2 -11.16 -4.29 3.35
CA LEU A 2 -10.14 -3.63 4.19
C LEU A 2 -9.65 -4.49 5.37
N GLU A 3 -10.56 -5.12 6.12
CA GLU A 3 -10.16 -5.99 7.24
C GLU A 3 -9.23 -7.13 6.80
N ARG A 4 -9.53 -7.79 5.67
CA ARG A 4 -8.68 -8.85 5.10
C ARG A 4 -7.32 -8.29 4.68
N PHE A 5 -7.28 -7.12 4.05
CA PHE A 5 -6.04 -6.43 3.70
C PHE A 5 -5.19 -6.15 4.94
N MET A 6 -5.79 -5.63 6.02
CA MET A 6 -5.08 -5.35 7.26
C MET A 6 -4.56 -6.60 7.98
N ARG A 7 -5.18 -7.78 7.79
CA ARG A 7 -4.65 -9.06 8.31
C ARG A 7 -3.31 -9.44 7.66
N HIS A 8 -3.02 -8.97 6.46
CA HIS A 8 -1.71 -9.15 5.80
C HIS A 8 -0.63 -8.19 6.32
N LYS A 9 -0.97 -7.25 7.22
CA LYS A 9 -0.06 -6.25 7.80
C LYS A 9 0.71 -5.47 6.73
N PRO A 10 0.00 -4.78 5.81
CA PRO A 10 0.64 -4.01 4.76
C PRO A 10 1.54 -2.93 5.36
N PRO A 11 2.71 -2.66 4.77
CA PRO A 11 3.62 -1.63 5.26
C PRO A 11 3.00 -0.23 5.06
N ILE A 12 3.32 0.69 5.98
CA ILE A 12 2.91 2.10 5.90
C ILE A 12 3.97 2.87 5.11
N PHE A 13 3.54 3.75 4.20
CA PHE A 13 4.43 4.65 3.49
C PHE A 13 4.20 6.10 3.92
N THR A 14 5.27 6.79 4.34
CA THR A 14 5.20 8.16 4.86
C THR A 14 5.64 9.24 3.88
N GLY A 15 6.22 8.85 2.72
CA GLY A 15 6.64 9.80 1.68
C GLY A 15 8.09 10.29 1.77
N VAL A 16 8.95 9.62 2.56
CA VAL A 16 10.37 10.00 2.68
C VAL A 16 11.12 9.88 1.35
N TYR A 17 12.10 10.77 1.11
CA TYR A 17 13.01 10.74 -0.05
C TYR A 17 13.97 9.54 0.03
N ASN A 18 13.42 8.36 -0.25
CA ASN A 18 14.11 7.08 -0.27
C ASN A 18 13.55 6.23 -1.42
N PRO A 19 14.13 6.34 -2.63
CA PRO A 19 13.65 5.63 -3.81
C PRO A 19 13.62 4.11 -3.63
N GLU A 20 14.64 3.54 -3.00
CA GLU A 20 14.71 2.09 -2.73
C GLU A 20 13.61 1.65 -1.75
N GLY A 21 13.37 2.46 -0.71
CA GLY A 21 12.29 2.23 0.24
C GLY A 21 10.90 2.33 -0.39
N ALA A 22 10.71 3.25 -1.34
CA ALA A 22 9.47 3.37 -2.09
C ALA A 22 9.23 2.16 -3.02
N ILE A 23 10.26 1.71 -3.73
CA ILE A 23 10.17 0.51 -4.59
C ILE A 23 9.81 -0.71 -3.75
N LYS A 24 10.51 -0.93 -2.63
CA LYS A 24 10.22 -2.05 -1.73
C LYS A 24 8.81 -1.99 -1.17
N TRP A 25 8.32 -0.80 -0.80
CA TRP A 25 6.96 -0.63 -0.32
C TRP A 25 5.92 -1.02 -1.38
N ILE A 26 6.13 -0.61 -2.65
CA ILE A 26 5.26 -0.98 -3.77
C ILE A 26 5.24 -2.50 -3.94
N GLU A 27 6.42 -3.15 -3.98
CA GLU A 27 6.52 -4.60 -4.15
C GLU A 27 5.75 -5.36 -3.05
N GLU A 28 5.93 -4.97 -1.79
CA GLU A 28 5.26 -5.62 -0.66
C GLU A 28 3.73 -5.44 -0.70
N VAL A 29 3.24 -4.27 -1.13
CA VAL A 29 1.79 -4.00 -1.24
C VAL A 29 1.16 -4.69 -2.45
N GLU A 30 1.85 -4.74 -3.59
CA GLU A 30 1.38 -5.43 -4.81
C GLU A 30 1.22 -6.94 -4.59
N ILE A 31 2.12 -7.58 -3.84
CA ILE A 31 1.99 -9.00 -3.45
C ILE A 31 0.67 -9.25 -2.71
N ILE A 32 0.28 -8.33 -1.82
CA ILE A 32 -0.98 -8.45 -1.07
C ILE A 32 -2.18 -8.25 -2.00
N PHE A 33 -2.10 -7.29 -2.93
CA PHE A 33 -3.16 -7.07 -3.91
C PHE A 33 -3.38 -8.29 -4.79
N GLU A 34 -2.31 -8.91 -5.26
CA GLU A 34 -2.36 -10.14 -6.06
C GLU A 34 -2.97 -11.30 -5.25
N ALA A 35 -2.48 -11.54 -4.02
CA ALA A 35 -3.00 -12.59 -3.14
C ALA A 35 -4.48 -12.40 -2.74
N MET A 36 -4.97 -11.16 -2.80
CA MET A 36 -6.37 -10.80 -2.54
C MET A 36 -7.22 -10.66 -3.81
N GLU A 37 -6.64 -10.89 -5.00
CA GLU A 37 -7.26 -10.73 -6.31
C GLU A 37 -7.90 -9.35 -6.46
N CYS A 38 -7.10 -8.30 -6.21
CA CYS A 38 -7.62 -6.95 -6.22
C CYS A 38 -7.91 -6.41 -7.63
N SER A 39 -9.12 -5.86 -7.82
CA SER A 39 -9.40 -4.99 -8.96
C SER A 39 -8.65 -3.68 -8.81
N GLU A 40 -8.42 -2.97 -9.91
CA GLU A 40 -7.69 -1.69 -9.91
C GLU A 40 -8.31 -0.66 -8.93
N ASP A 41 -9.64 -0.47 -8.94
CA ASP A 41 -10.33 0.37 -7.95
C ASP A 41 -10.10 -0.08 -6.49
N GLY A 42 -10.00 -1.39 -6.29
CA GLY A 42 -9.70 -2.00 -5.00
C GLY A 42 -8.26 -1.73 -4.56
N LYS A 43 -7.30 -1.76 -5.49
CA LYS A 43 -5.89 -1.42 -5.23
C LYS A 43 -5.78 0.04 -4.81
N THR A 44 -6.40 0.97 -5.53
CA THR A 44 -6.40 2.40 -5.18
C THR A 44 -7.00 2.64 -3.80
N THR A 45 -8.17 2.06 -3.52
CA THR A 45 -8.86 2.25 -2.22
C THR A 45 -8.05 1.69 -1.04
N LEU A 46 -7.42 0.52 -1.20
CA LEU A 46 -6.65 -0.11 -0.14
C LEU A 46 -5.24 0.47 0.00
N GLY A 47 -4.59 0.83 -1.11
CA GLY A 47 -3.26 1.44 -1.14
C GLY A 47 -3.26 2.82 -0.47
N THR A 48 -4.29 3.64 -0.73
CA THR A 48 -4.44 4.93 -0.05
C THR A 48 -4.59 4.79 1.47
N TYR A 49 -5.15 3.68 1.96
CA TYR A 49 -5.32 3.44 3.40
C TYR A 49 -4.00 3.31 4.16
N VAL A 50 -2.89 2.97 3.50
CA VAL A 50 -1.57 2.79 4.14
C VAL A 50 -0.60 3.95 3.88
N LEU A 51 -1.06 5.02 3.22
CA LEU A 51 -0.31 6.27 3.10
C LEU A 51 -0.46 7.13 4.34
N ARG A 52 0.64 7.72 4.82
CA ARG A 52 0.68 8.64 5.96
C ARG A 52 1.59 9.81 5.64
N GLY A 53 1.55 10.86 6.46
CA GLY A 53 2.49 11.98 6.35
C GLY A 53 2.45 12.65 4.98
N GLU A 54 3.64 12.94 4.43
CA GLU A 54 3.79 13.60 3.13
C GLU A 54 3.17 12.78 1.99
N ALA A 55 3.28 11.45 2.03
CA ALA A 55 2.68 10.59 1.00
C ALA A 55 1.15 10.65 0.94
N TYR A 56 0.48 10.96 2.05
CA TYR A 56 -0.98 11.13 2.05
C TYR A 56 -1.40 12.52 1.54
N ASN A 57 -0.54 13.52 1.68
CA ASN A 57 -0.82 14.91 1.35
C ASN A 57 -0.33 15.33 -0.04
N TRP A 58 0.35 14.44 -0.76
CA TRP A 58 0.83 14.65 -2.13
C TRP A 58 -0.33 14.59 -3.12
#